data_AF-C8PDD5-F1
#
_entry.id   AF-C8PDD5-F1
#
_cell.length_a   1.000
_cell.length_b   1.000
_cell.length_c   1.000
_cell.angle_alpha   90.00
_cell.angle_beta   90.00
_cell.angle_gamma   90.00
#
_symmetry.space_group_name_H-M   'P 1'
#
loop_
_entity.id
_entity.type
_entity.pdbx_description
1 polymer ?
#
loop_
_entity_poly.entity_id
_entity_poly.type
_entity_poly.pdbx_seq_one_letter_code
_entity_poly.pdbx_strand_id
1 'polypeptide(L)'
;MNIVSLAFYFILKVVMLLVMGRALYKEWLDKDKLVLLQGWKRAGLTDVQISQNMGVSVFTLDKWKRNYSQIRQALKRGRSEINYIVENALLKKALEGNITAMIFFLKNNWRDKYNDSQLSKEERELVLANIQKTKAEARIKEAKAIIAERLGDESNAKLEELLNKIVQGDSSGTTRFTDKETN
;
A
#
# COMPACT_ATOMS: atom_id res chain seq x y z
N MET A 1 12.09 -36.41 -25.55
CA MET A 1 11.20 -35.29 -25.93
C MET A 1 11.89 -34.52 -27.05
N ASN A 2 11.43 -34.65 -28.29
CA ASN A 2 12.18 -34.24 -29.48
C ASN A 2 12.16 -32.71 -29.63
N ILE A 3 13.29 -32.07 -29.93
CA ILE A 3 13.41 -30.60 -30.02
C ILE A 3 12.42 -30.04 -31.06
N VAL A 4 12.17 -30.79 -32.12
CA VAL A 4 11.17 -30.49 -33.16
C VAL A 4 9.74 -30.44 -32.60
N SER A 5 9.40 -31.33 -31.66
CA SER A 5 8.10 -31.35 -30.99
C SER A 5 7.91 -30.18 -30.03
N LEU A 6 8.99 -29.74 -29.36
CA LEU A 6 8.95 -28.59 -28.47
C LEU A 6 8.82 -27.27 -29.26
N ALA A 7 9.56 -27.15 -30.36
CA ALA A 7 9.47 -26.01 -31.26
C ALA A 7 8.08 -25.91 -31.93
N PHE A 8 7.52 -27.04 -32.39
CA PHE A 8 6.16 -27.07 -32.95
C PHE A 8 5.10 -26.69 -31.91
N TYR A 9 5.19 -27.23 -30.69
CA TYR A 9 4.29 -26.86 -29.60
C TYR A 9 4.40 -25.37 -29.25
N PHE A 10 5.62 -24.81 -29.23
CA PHE A 10 5.83 -23.39 -28.96
C PHE A 10 5.26 -22.51 -30.08
N ILE A 11 5.48 -22.87 -31.34
CA ILE A 11 4.91 -22.17 -32.51
C ILE A 11 3.39 -22.25 -32.49
N LEU A 12 2.81 -23.42 -32.25
CA LEU A 12 1.36 -23.62 -32.19
C LEU A 12 0.74 -22.82 -31.03
N LYS A 13 1.40 -22.80 -29.86
CA LYS A 13 0.98 -22.01 -28.70
C LYS A 13 1.05 -20.51 -28.96
N VAL A 14 2.11 -20.05 -29.64
CA VAL A 14 2.27 -18.63 -30.05
C VAL A 14 1.25 -18.23 -31.11
N VAL A 15 1.00 -19.08 -32.11
CA VAL A 15 -0.02 -18.84 -33.15
C VAL A 15 -1.43 -18.85 -32.53
N MET A 16 -1.75 -19.79 -31.64
CA MET A 16 -3.01 -19.80 -30.89
C MET A 16 -3.18 -18.54 -30.04
N LEU A 17 -2.16 -18.11 -29.31
CA LEU A 17 -2.16 -16.84 -28.56
C LEU A 17 -2.42 -15.63 -29.47
N LEU A 18 -1.81 -15.60 -30.66
CA LEU A 18 -1.98 -14.52 -31.63
C LEU A 18 -3.37 -14.52 -32.28
N VAL A 19 -3.96 -15.69 -32.54
CA VAL A 19 -5.32 -15.83 -33.09
C VAL A 19 -6.36 -15.45 -32.04
N MET A 20 -6.21 -15.91 -30.79
CA MET A 20 -7.08 -15.51 -29.67
C MET A 20 -7.04 -14.00 -29.43
N GLY A 21 -5.85 -13.38 -29.46
CA GLY A 21 -5.71 -11.92 -29.31
C GLY A 21 -6.41 -11.09 -30.39
N ARG A 22 -6.69 -11.65 -31.58
CA ARG A 22 -7.42 -10.94 -32.65
C ARG A 22 -8.95 -11.04 -32.50
N ALA A 23 -9.48 -12.08 -31.87
CA ALA A 23 -10.91 -12.19 -31.57
C ALA A 23 -11.27 -11.40 -30.30
N LEU A 24 -10.41 -11.48 -29.28
CA LEU A 24 -10.66 -10.92 -27.95
C LEU A 24 -10.73 -9.38 -27.94
N TYR A 25 -9.94 -8.66 -28.74
CA TYR A 25 -9.92 -7.19 -28.66
C TYR A 25 -11.27 -6.56 -29.01
N LYS A 26 -12.07 -7.19 -29.90
CA LYS A 26 -13.38 -6.68 -30.30
C LYS A 26 -14.36 -6.72 -29.13
N GLU A 27 -14.30 -7.75 -28.29
CA GLU A 27 -15.08 -7.84 -27.06
C GLU A 27 -14.69 -6.73 -26.09
N TRP A 28 -13.39 -6.42 -25.99
CA TRP A 28 -12.87 -5.36 -25.12
C TRP A 28 -13.13 -3.93 -25.63
N LEU A 29 -13.68 -3.78 -26.84
CA LEU A 29 -14.20 -2.51 -27.35
C LEU A 29 -15.67 -2.28 -26.98
N ASP A 30 -16.35 -3.31 -26.45
CA ASP A 30 -17.73 -3.19 -26.04
C ASP A 30 -17.88 -2.31 -24.80
N LYS A 31 -19.00 -1.61 -24.68
CA LYS A 31 -19.21 -0.56 -23.68
C LYS A 31 -19.03 -1.08 -22.25
N ASP A 32 -19.58 -2.26 -21.95
CA ASP A 32 -19.51 -2.86 -20.62
C ASP A 32 -18.09 -3.26 -20.23
N LYS A 33 -17.31 -3.77 -21.19
CA LYS A 33 -15.89 -4.11 -20.97
C LYS A 33 -15.03 -2.86 -20.80
N LEU A 34 -15.33 -1.77 -21.51
CA LEU A 34 -14.67 -0.49 -21.30
C LEU A 34 -14.97 0.09 -19.91
N VAL A 35 -16.19 -0.06 -19.41
CA VAL A 35 -16.56 0.32 -18.03
C VAL A 35 -15.80 -0.54 -17.01
N LEU A 36 -15.67 -1.84 -17.27
CA LEU A 36 -14.89 -2.74 -16.41
C LEU A 36 -13.41 -2.34 -16.35
N LEU A 37 -12.80 -2.01 -17.49
CA LEU A 37 -11.41 -1.50 -17.55
C LEU A 37 -11.23 -0.21 -16.74
N GLN A 38 -12.17 0.72 -16.83
CA GLN A 38 -12.17 1.93 -16.00
C GLN A 38 -12.27 1.59 -14.52
N GLY A 39 -13.16 0.66 -14.15
CA GLY A 39 -13.32 0.19 -12.77
C GLY A 39 -12.02 -0.38 -12.21
N TRP A 40 -11.34 -1.23 -12.95
CA TRP A 40 -10.04 -1.78 -12.56
C TRP A 40 -8.97 -0.71 -12.40
N LYS A 41 -8.92 0.27 -13.31
CA LYS A 41 -7.94 1.35 -13.20
C LYS A 41 -8.20 2.29 -12.03
N ARG A 42 -9.48 2.52 -11.70
CA ARG A 42 -9.92 3.23 -10.48
C ARG A 42 -9.59 2.47 -9.21
N ALA A 43 -9.66 1.14 -9.22
CA ALA A 43 -9.23 0.30 -8.10
C ALA A 43 -7.71 0.31 -7.90
N GLY A 44 -6.95 0.78 -8.89
CA GLY A 44 -5.49 0.91 -8.83
C GLY A 44 -4.74 -0.28 -9.43
N LEU A 45 -5.39 -1.11 -10.24
CA LEU A 45 -4.73 -2.25 -10.87
C LEU A 45 -3.63 -1.79 -11.85
N THR A 46 -2.52 -2.53 -11.84
CA THR A 46 -1.43 -2.35 -12.79
C THR A 46 -1.80 -2.95 -14.15
N ASP A 47 -1.13 -2.52 -15.21
CA ASP A 47 -1.39 -3.05 -16.55
C ASP A 47 -1.07 -4.54 -16.65
N VAL A 48 -0.16 -5.04 -15.80
CA VAL A 48 0.13 -6.47 -15.64
C VAL A 48 -1.10 -7.21 -15.13
N GLN A 49 -1.68 -6.76 -14.02
CA GLN A 49 -2.88 -7.37 -13.44
C GLN A 49 -4.08 -7.29 -14.37
N ILE A 50 -4.25 -6.15 -15.05
CA ILE A 50 -5.32 -5.98 -16.04
C ILE A 50 -5.14 -6.96 -17.20
N SER A 51 -3.93 -7.11 -17.74
CA SER A 51 -3.67 -8.06 -18.83
C SER A 51 -3.95 -9.51 -18.41
N GLN A 52 -3.62 -9.89 -17.17
CA GLN A 52 -3.92 -11.20 -16.61
C GLN A 52 -5.44 -11.42 -16.50
N ASN A 53 -6.20 -10.45 -15.99
CA ASN A 53 -7.66 -10.52 -15.92
C ASN A 53 -8.32 -10.62 -17.30
N MET A 54 -7.69 -10.04 -18.32
CA MET A 54 -8.14 -10.11 -19.71
C MET A 54 -7.72 -11.40 -20.43
N GLY A 55 -6.84 -12.21 -19.82
CA GLY A 55 -6.26 -13.40 -20.46
C GLY A 55 -5.29 -13.08 -21.60
N VAL A 56 -4.69 -11.88 -21.62
CA VAL A 56 -3.74 -11.46 -22.66
C VAL A 56 -2.38 -11.12 -22.08
N SER A 57 -1.34 -11.10 -22.92
CA SER A 57 -0.03 -10.61 -22.49
C SER A 57 -0.03 -9.08 -22.33
N VAL A 58 0.83 -8.57 -21.45
CA VAL A 58 1.06 -7.13 -21.25
C VAL A 58 1.36 -6.43 -22.58
N PHE A 59 2.21 -7.05 -23.40
CA PHE A 59 2.56 -6.54 -24.73
C PHE A 59 1.34 -6.41 -25.66
N THR A 60 0.39 -7.35 -25.57
CA THR A 60 -0.85 -7.29 -26.35
C THR A 60 -1.74 -6.15 -25.87
N LEU A 61 -1.86 -5.97 -24.55
CA LEU A 61 -2.58 -4.83 -23.97
C LEU A 61 -1.94 -3.49 -24.38
N ASP A 62 -0.61 -3.40 -24.39
CA ASP A 62 0.12 -2.21 -24.87
C ASP A 62 -0.17 -1.91 -26.34
N LYS A 63 -0.17 -2.94 -27.18
CA LYS A 63 -0.55 -2.82 -28.59
C LYS A 63 -1.99 -2.32 -28.74
N TRP A 64 -2.92 -2.84 -27.94
CA TRP A 64 -4.32 -2.40 -27.98
C TRP A 64 -4.50 -0.95 -27.53
N LYS A 65 -3.80 -0.51 -26.47
CA LYS A 65 -3.79 0.91 -26.06
C LYS A 65 -3.29 1.85 -27.17
N ARG A 66 -2.33 1.40 -28.01
CA ARG A 66 -1.83 2.20 -29.13
C ARG A 66 -2.83 2.25 -30.29
N ASN A 67 -3.46 1.12 -30.59
CA ASN A 67 -4.31 0.96 -31.77
C ASN A 67 -5.78 1.37 -31.54
N TYR A 68 -6.25 1.35 -30.30
CA TYR A 68 -7.64 1.62 -29.95
C TYR A 68 -7.73 2.71 -28.87
N SER A 69 -8.21 3.88 -29.28
CA SER A 69 -8.31 5.04 -28.40
C SER A 69 -9.27 4.82 -27.24
N GLN A 70 -10.33 4.02 -27.42
CA GLN A 70 -11.32 3.71 -26.38
C GLN A 70 -10.68 2.97 -25.20
N ILE A 71 -9.88 1.93 -25.47
CA ILE A 71 -9.20 1.16 -24.41
C ILE A 71 -8.16 2.03 -23.71
N ARG A 72 -7.40 2.83 -24.46
CA ARG A 72 -6.45 3.78 -23.88
C ARG A 72 -7.13 4.79 -22.97
N GLN A 73 -8.26 5.34 -23.38
CA GLN A 73 -9.03 6.29 -22.58
C GLN A 73 -9.59 5.64 -21.31
N ALA A 74 -10.13 4.41 -21.43
CA ALA A 74 -10.62 3.65 -20.29
C ALA A 74 -9.54 3.41 -19.22
N LEU A 75 -8.28 3.27 -19.63
CA LEU A 75 -7.13 3.03 -18.76
C LEU A 75 -6.29 4.30 -18.45
N LYS A 76 -6.71 5.48 -18.94
CA LYS A 76 -5.92 6.71 -18.84
C LYS A 76 -5.84 7.23 -17.41
N ARG A 77 -6.96 7.21 -16.70
CA ARG A 77 -7.06 7.78 -15.35
C ARG A 77 -6.91 6.69 -14.30
N GLY A 78 -5.88 6.82 -13.48
CA GLY A 78 -5.62 5.92 -12.36
C GLY A 78 -6.36 6.32 -11.09
N ARG A 79 -6.24 5.46 -10.07
CA ARG A 79 -6.81 5.68 -8.73
C ARG A 79 -6.46 7.05 -8.15
N SER A 80 -5.17 7.44 -8.16
CA SER A 80 -4.72 8.68 -7.53
C SER A 80 -5.30 9.93 -8.20
N GLU A 81 -5.34 9.97 -9.54
CA GLU A 81 -5.92 11.09 -10.29
C GLU A 81 -7.43 11.21 -10.03
N ILE A 82 -8.15 10.08 -10.00
CA ILE A 82 -9.59 10.08 -9.72
C ILE A 82 -9.87 10.48 -8.27
N ASN A 83 -9.10 9.99 -7.30
CA ASN A 83 -9.20 10.41 -5.91
C ASN A 83 -9.02 11.92 -5.79
N TYR A 84 -8.00 12.47 -6.43
CA TYR A 84 -7.74 13.91 -6.43
C TYR A 84 -8.90 14.73 -7.04
N ILE A 85 -9.50 14.27 -8.15
CA ILE A 85 -10.67 14.92 -8.76
C ILE A 85 -11.86 14.91 -7.79
N VAL A 86 -12.11 13.77 -7.12
CA VAL A 86 -13.19 13.63 -6.15
C VAL A 86 -12.94 14.49 -4.91
N GLU A 87 -11.71 14.54 -4.40
CA GLU A 87 -11.30 15.39 -3.28
C GLU A 87 -11.51 16.87 -3.59
N ASN A 88 -11.13 17.33 -4.78
CA ASN A 88 -11.37 18.71 -5.23
C ASN A 88 -12.86 19.03 -5.38
N ALA A 89 -13.65 18.11 -5.92
CA ALA A 89 -15.09 18.29 -6.04
C ALA A 89 -15.78 18.35 -4.66
N LEU A 90 -15.33 17.50 -3.73
CA LEU A 90 -15.78 17.51 -2.33
C LEU A 90 -15.44 18.84 -1.66
N LEU A 91 -14.19 19.31 -1.80
CA LEU A 91 -13.74 20.58 -1.27
C LEU A 91 -14.57 21.74 -1.82
N LYS A 92 -14.80 21.80 -3.14
CA LYS A 92 -15.62 22.84 -3.76
C LYS A 92 -17.03 22.87 -3.17
N LYS A 93 -17.70 21.71 -3.07
CA LYS A 93 -19.03 21.61 -2.44
C LYS A 93 -19.03 22.03 -0.98
N ALA A 94 -17.97 21.69 -0.24
CA ALA A 94 -17.84 22.11 1.15
C ALA A 94 -17.72 23.63 1.27
N LEU A 95 -16.93 24.27 0.40
CA LEU A 95 -16.76 25.73 0.36
C LEU A 95 -18.05 26.45 -0.08
N GLU A 96 -18.89 25.80 -0.89
CA GLU A 96 -20.23 26.29 -1.25
C GLU A 96 -21.26 26.13 -0.12
N GLY A 97 -20.86 25.63 1.06
CA GLY A 97 -21.72 25.53 2.24
C GLY A 97 -22.53 24.22 2.35
N ASN A 98 -22.21 23.20 1.55
CA ASN A 98 -22.86 21.90 1.70
C ASN A 98 -22.41 21.22 3.00
N ILE A 99 -23.31 21.17 4.00
CA ILE A 99 -23.02 20.66 5.35
C ILE A 99 -22.46 19.23 5.31
N THR A 100 -23.04 18.34 4.48
CA THR A 100 -22.56 16.95 4.37
C THR A 100 -21.12 16.90 3.84
N ALA A 101 -20.81 17.66 2.79
CA ALA A 101 -19.47 17.75 2.24
C ALA A 101 -18.47 18.32 3.26
N MET A 102 -18.87 19.34 4.02
CA MET A 102 -18.07 19.91 5.12
C MET A 102 -17.79 18.85 6.20
N ILE A 103 -18.81 18.11 6.66
CA ILE A 103 -18.64 17.03 7.65
C ILE A 103 -17.67 15.97 7.13
N PHE A 104 -17.86 15.48 5.91
CA PHE A 104 -16.95 14.49 5.31
C PHE A 104 -15.52 14.99 5.20
N PHE A 105 -15.34 16.24 4.77
CA PHE A 105 -14.03 16.87 4.68
C PHE A 105 -13.35 16.98 6.05
N LEU A 106 -14.08 17.41 7.09
CA LEU A 106 -13.57 17.49 8.46
C LEU A 106 -13.17 16.12 9.01
N LYS A 107 -14.03 15.10 8.85
CA LYS A 107 -13.76 13.74 9.35
C LYS A 107 -12.57 13.08 8.66
N ASN A 108 -12.31 13.37 7.38
CA ASN A 108 -11.19 12.79 6.66
C ASN A 108 -9.86 13.49 7.00
N ASN A 109 -9.81 14.82 6.96
CA ASN A 109 -8.57 15.59 7.19
C ASN A 109 -8.19 15.71 8.67
N TRP A 110 -9.16 15.65 9.58
CA TRP A 110 -8.96 15.71 11.02
C TRP A 110 -9.61 14.53 11.71
N ARG A 111 -9.23 13.32 11.29
CA ARG A 111 -9.76 12.07 11.82
C ARG A 111 -9.63 12.00 13.34
N ASP A 112 -8.50 12.42 13.91
CA ASP A 112 -8.33 12.35 15.36
C ASP A 112 -9.28 13.29 16.12
N LYS A 113 -9.67 14.42 15.53
CA LYS A 113 -10.54 15.41 16.19
C LYS A 113 -12.04 15.12 16.02
N TYR A 114 -12.45 14.60 14.86
CA TYR A 114 -13.88 14.44 14.50
C TYR A 114 -14.31 12.99 14.25
N ASN A 115 -13.44 12.00 14.48
CA ASN A 115 -13.88 10.62 14.57
C ASN A 115 -14.63 10.44 15.89
N ASP A 116 -15.69 9.62 15.88
CA ASP A 116 -16.60 9.38 17.01
C ASP A 116 -15.95 8.57 18.15
N SER A 117 -14.62 8.68 18.28
CA SER A 117 -13.82 8.03 19.30
C SER A 117 -14.13 8.65 20.65
N GLN A 118 -14.63 7.80 21.55
CA GLN A 118 -14.96 8.12 22.93
C GLN A 118 -13.73 8.37 23.82
N LEU A 119 -12.52 8.30 23.26
CA LEU A 119 -11.28 8.43 24.02
C LEU A 119 -10.91 9.89 24.27
N SER A 120 -10.60 10.19 25.54
CA SER A 120 -9.97 11.43 26.00
C SER A 120 -8.63 11.69 25.27
N LYS A 121 -8.17 12.94 25.27
CA LYS A 121 -6.86 13.32 24.70
C LYS A 121 -5.72 12.49 25.31
N GLU A 122 -5.75 12.30 26.61
CA GLU A 122 -4.72 11.54 27.36
C GLU A 122 -4.73 10.05 26.96
N GLU A 123 -5.91 9.46 26.81
CA GLU A 123 -6.04 8.06 26.39
C GLU A 123 -5.56 7.87 24.95
N ARG A 124 -5.74 8.86 24.07
CA ARG A 124 -5.19 8.83 22.70
C ARG A 124 -3.67 8.92 22.71
N GLU A 125 -3.09 9.78 23.52
CA GLU A 125 -1.64 9.88 23.69
C GLU A 125 -1.07 8.56 24.22
N LEU A 126 -1.74 7.94 25.18
CA LEU A 126 -1.37 6.62 25.69
C LEU A 126 -1.45 5.53 24.62
N VAL A 127 -2.54 5.51 23.83
CA VAL A 127 -2.69 4.57 22.71
C VAL A 127 -1.59 4.76 21.67
N LEU A 128 -1.26 6.00 21.32
CA LEU A 128 -0.16 6.31 20.40
C LEU A 128 1.19 5.86 20.96
N ALA A 129 1.46 6.13 22.24
CA ALA A 129 2.67 5.70 22.92
C ALA A 129 2.79 4.17 22.93
N ASN A 130 1.69 3.47 23.24
CA ASN A 130 1.63 2.01 23.20
C ASN A 130 1.88 1.47 21.79
N ILE A 131 1.28 2.07 20.75
CA ILE A 131 1.54 1.68 19.36
C ILE A 131 3.02 1.86 19.00
N GLN A 132 3.64 2.97 19.41
CA GLN A 132 5.07 3.22 19.16
C GLN A 132 5.95 2.21 19.89
N LYS A 133 5.63 1.92 21.16
CA LYS A 133 6.31 0.90 21.95
C LYS A 133 6.21 -0.47 21.29
N THR A 134 5.00 -0.90 20.90
CA THR A 134 4.79 -2.17 20.20
C THR A 134 5.53 -2.23 18.86
N LYS A 135 5.59 -1.14 18.10
CA LYS A 135 6.39 -1.07 16.87
C LYS A 135 7.89 -1.15 17.14
N ALA A 136 8.38 -0.55 18.22
CA ALA A 136 9.78 -0.65 18.61
C ALA A 136 10.11 -2.08 19.07
N GLU A 137 9.25 -2.69 19.88
CA GLU A 137 9.39 -4.09 20.31
C GLU A 137 9.36 -5.06 19.12
N ALA A 138 8.48 -4.84 18.14
CA ALA A 138 8.44 -5.63 16.91
C ALA A 138 9.75 -5.50 16.11
N ARG A 139 10.26 -4.26 15.94
CA ARG A 139 11.56 -4.03 15.27
C ARG A 139 12.72 -4.69 16.01
N ILE A 140 12.73 -4.62 17.35
CA ILE A 140 13.74 -5.30 18.16
C ILE A 140 13.64 -6.81 17.96
N LYS A 141 12.42 -7.37 17.97
CA LYS A 141 12.19 -8.80 17.75
C LYS A 141 12.65 -9.25 16.37
N GLU A 142 12.36 -8.48 15.32
CA GLU A 142 12.83 -8.73 13.96
C GLU A 142 14.36 -8.67 13.89
N ALA A 143 14.99 -7.64 14.46
CA ALA A 143 16.44 -7.52 14.51
C ALA A 143 17.09 -8.68 15.28
N LYS A 144 16.51 -9.10 16.42
CA LYS A 144 16.96 -10.25 17.20
C LYS A 144 16.86 -11.55 16.40
N ALA A 145 15.77 -11.75 15.66
CA ALA A 145 15.61 -12.94 14.80
C ALA A 145 16.68 -12.99 13.70
N ILE A 146 16.97 -11.86 13.06
CA ILE A 146 18.03 -11.75 12.04
C ILE A 146 19.42 -12.01 12.64
N ILE A 147 19.68 -11.49 13.84
CA ILE A 147 20.95 -11.70 14.54
C ILE A 147 21.12 -13.18 14.90
N ALA A 148 20.08 -13.83 15.44
CA ALA A 148 20.12 -15.26 15.79
C ALA A 148 20.36 -16.17 14.56
N GLU A 149 19.84 -15.79 13.39
CA GLU A 149 20.10 -16.51 12.13
C GLU A 149 21.56 -16.37 11.66
N ARG A 150 22.20 -15.22 11.90
CA ARG A 150 23.54 -14.88 11.38
C ARG A 150 24.68 -15.18 12.36
N LEU A 151 24.42 -15.02 13.65
CA LEU A 151 25.37 -15.13 14.75
C LEU A 151 24.74 -16.14 15.72
N GLY A 152 25.24 -17.38 15.71
CA GLY A 152 24.64 -18.49 16.47
C GLY A 152 24.41 -18.21 17.96
N ASP A 153 23.65 -19.10 18.60
CA ASP A 153 23.00 -18.90 19.90
C ASP A 153 23.90 -18.36 21.02
N GLU A 154 25.20 -18.69 21.03
CA GLU A 154 26.17 -18.22 22.03
C GLU A 154 26.42 -16.70 21.96
N SER A 155 26.51 -16.14 20.74
CA SER A 155 26.67 -14.68 20.55
C SER A 155 25.39 -13.92 20.92
N ASN A 156 24.24 -14.54 20.67
CA ASN A 156 22.93 -13.98 20.99
C ASN A 156 22.69 -13.92 22.51
N ALA A 157 23.07 -14.97 23.26
CA ALA A 157 22.98 -15.00 24.72
C ALA A 157 23.84 -13.89 25.38
N LYS A 158 25.05 -13.67 24.86
CA LYS A 158 25.93 -12.60 25.35
C LYS A 158 25.38 -11.20 25.04
N LEU A 159 24.71 -11.03 23.90
CA LEU A 159 24.04 -9.78 23.56
C LEU A 159 22.87 -9.47 24.50
N GLU A 160 22.05 -10.47 24.85
CA GLU A 160 20.95 -10.31 25.80
C GLU A 160 21.46 -9.98 27.22
N GLU A 161 22.57 -10.58 27.64
CA GLU A 161 23.22 -10.25 28.91
C GLU A 161 23.67 -8.78 28.95
N LEU A 162 24.25 -8.27 27.87
CA LEU A 162 24.67 -6.87 27.75
C LEU A 162 23.47 -5.91 27.73
N LEU A 163 22.40 -6.25 27.01
CA LEU A 163 21.18 -5.46 26.97
C LEU A 163 20.53 -5.36 28.36
N ASN A 164 20.45 -6.48 29.10
CA ASN A 164 19.92 -6.48 30.46
C ASN A 164 20.76 -5.64 31.43
N LYS A 165 22.09 -5.64 31.30
CA LYS A 165 22.98 -4.78 32.10
C LYS A 165 22.76 -3.29 31.81
N ILE A 166 22.52 -2.92 30.55
CA ILE A 166 22.22 -1.53 30.19
C ILE A 166 20.87 -1.08 30.80
N VAL A 167 19.84 -1.93 30.71
CA VAL A 167 18.51 -1.63 31.29
C VAL A 167 18.54 -1.50 32.82
N GLN A 168 19.35 -2.32 33.50
CA GLN A 168 19.49 -2.27 34.96
C GLN A 168 20.42 -1.12 35.42
N GLY A 169 21.42 -0.76 34.63
CA GLY A 169 22.39 0.29 34.94
C GLY A 169 21.84 1.72 34.87
N ASP A 170 20.75 1.96 34.13
CA ASP A 170 20.11 3.29 34.02
C ASP A 170 19.25 3.68 35.23
N SER A 171 19.09 2.78 36.22
CA SER A 171 18.26 3.04 37.42
C SER A 171 19.00 3.75 38.58
N SER A 172 20.27 4.15 38.40
CA SER A 172 21.07 4.82 39.46
C SER A 172 21.51 6.26 39.13
N GLY A 173 20.99 6.86 38.06
CA GLY A 173 21.44 8.17 37.56
C GLY A 173 20.41 9.31 37.64
N THR A 174 19.76 9.55 38.78
CA THR A 174 19.12 10.86 39.05
C THR A 174 19.42 11.28 40.49
N THR A 175 20.67 11.67 40.72
CA THR A 175 21.05 12.39 41.93
C THR A 175 20.60 13.84 41.77
N ARG A 176 19.47 14.12 42.42
CA ARG A 176 18.93 15.41 42.85
C ARG A 176 20.02 16.49 43.03
N PHE A 177 20.05 17.51 42.15
CA PHE A 177 20.62 18.81 42.52
C PHE A 177 19.59 19.51 43.40
N THR A 178 19.83 19.51 44.71
CA THR A 178 19.17 20.44 45.63
C THR A 178 19.99 21.71 45.66
N ASP A 179 19.45 22.78 45.09
CA ASP A 179 19.95 24.12 45.29
C ASP A 179 19.84 24.45 46.79
N LYS A 180 20.99 24.65 47.43
CA LYS A 180 21.03 25.32 48.74
C LYS A 180 21.12 26.82 48.46
N GLU A 181 19.98 27.47 48.52
CA GLU A 181 19.90 28.86 48.95
C GLU A 181 20.46 28.97 50.37
N THR A 182 21.44 29.82 50.57
CA THR A 182 21.69 30.44 51.87
C THR A 182 22.05 31.90 51.65
N ASN A 183 21.11 32.73 52.10
CA ASN A 183 21.28 34.10 52.58
C ASN A 183 22.37 34.17 53.66
#